data_AF-A0A6B3GVG8-F1
#
_entry.id   AF-A0A6B3GVG8-F1
#
_cell.length_a   1.000
_cell.length_b   1.000
_cell.length_c   1.000
_cell.angle_alpha   90.00
_cell.angle_beta   90.00
_cell.angle_gamma   90.00
#
_symmetry.space_group_name_H-M   'P 1'
#
loop_
_entity.id
_entity.type
_entity.pdbx_description
1 polymer ?
#
loop_
_entity_poly.entity_id
_entity_poly.type
_entity_poly.pdbx_seq_one_letter_code
_entity_poly.pdbx_strand_id
1 'polypeptide(L)' 'MPRSLKKGPFVDDHLIKKVDVQNEAGTKNVIKTWSRRSMIVPAML' A
#
# COMPACT_ATOMS: atom_id res chain seq x y z
N MET A 1 4.88 12.41 9.19
CA MET A 1 5.24 13.43 8.18
C MET A 1 4.03 13.68 7.29
N PRO A 2 3.32 14.80 7.46
CA PRO A 2 2.20 15.15 6.60
C PRO A 2 2.72 15.47 5.20
N ARG A 3 2.13 14.86 4.17
CA ARG A 3 2.42 15.18 2.77
C ARG A 3 1.41 16.19 2.25
N SER A 4 1.82 16.95 1.24
CA SER A 4 0.91 17.87 0.53
C SER A 4 -0.21 17.08 -0.15
N LEU A 5 -1.46 17.49 0.11
CA LEU A 5 -2.67 16.91 -0.48
C LEU A 5 -2.69 17.00 -2.02
N LYS A 6 -2.08 18.04 -2.59
CA LYS A 6 -1.99 18.25 -4.05
C LYS A 6 -1.20 17.15 -4.77
N LYS A 7 -0.31 16.44 -4.07
CA LYS A 7 0.55 15.39 -4.64
C LYS A 7 -0.11 14.00 -4.66
N GLY A 8 -1.31 13.87 -4.08
CA GLY A 8 -2.01 12.60 -3.98
C GLY A 8 -1.48 11.69 -2.86
N PRO A 9 -2.15 10.54 -2.66
CA PRO A 9 -1.67 9.52 -1.75
C PRO A 9 -0.36 8.94 -2.28
N PHE A 10 0.50 8.47 -1.38
CA PHE A 10 1.59 7.61 -1.82
C PHE A 10 1.67 6.36 -1.02
N VAL A 11 2.20 5.36 -1.70
CA VAL A 11 2.48 4.04 -1.20
C VAL A 11 3.87 3.70 -1.72
N ASP A 12 4.63 2.99 -0.91
CA ASP A 12 5.94 2.50 -1.31
C ASP A 12 5.82 1.38 -2.36
N ASP A 13 6.68 1.39 -3.38
CA ASP A 13 6.60 0.46 -4.52
C ASP A 13 6.65 -1.01 -4.07
N HIS A 14 7.47 -1.32 -3.06
CA HIS A 14 7.57 -2.67 -2.52
C HIS A 14 6.30 -3.13 -1.78
N LEU A 15 5.52 -2.19 -1.25
CA LEU A 15 4.26 -2.48 -0.57
C LEU A 15 3.15 -2.71 -1.61
N ILE A 16 3.06 -1.86 -2.63
CA ILE A 16 2.11 -2.02 -3.74
C ILE A 16 2.28 -3.40 -4.38
N LYS A 17 3.50 -3.77 -4.76
CA LYS A 17 3.77 -5.07 -5.41
C LYS A 17 3.28 -6.28 -4.58
N LYS A 18 3.40 -6.23 -3.26
CA LYS A 18 2.92 -7.31 -2.39
C LYS A 18 1.40 -7.38 -2.35
N VAL A 19 0.74 -6.22 -2.37
CA VAL A 19 -0.72 -6.12 -2.39
C VAL A 19 -1.27 -6.61 -3.74
N ASP A 20 -0.65 -6.22 -4.85
CA ASP A 20 -1.08 -6.66 -6.19
C ASP A 20 -1.00 -8.18 -6.33
N VAL A 21 0.11 -8.79 -5.89
CA VAL A 21 0.26 -10.25 -5.89
C VAL A 21 -0.81 -10.93 -5.02
N GLN A 22 -1.18 -10.34 -3.89
CA GLN A 22 -2.24 -10.89 -3.04
C GLN A 22 -3.63 -10.75 -3.65
N ASN A 23 -3.90 -9.62 -4.30
CA ASN A 23 -5.15 -9.35 -5.01
C ASN A 23 -5.31 -10.29 -6.21
N GLU A 24 -4.27 -10.52 -6.99
CA GLU A 24 -4.24 -11.49 -8.08
C GLU A 24 -4.46 -12.92 -7.58
N ALA A 25 -3.86 -13.27 -6.44
CA ALA A 25 -4.03 -14.59 -5.82
C ALA A 25 -5.38 -14.74 -5.08
N GLY A 26 -6.11 -13.65 -4.82
CA GLY A 26 -7.34 -13.66 -4.00
C GLY A 26 -7.12 -14.05 -2.54
N THR A 27 -5.88 -13.95 -2.02
CA THR A 27 -5.52 -14.39 -0.66
C THR A 27 -5.30 -13.19 0.27
N LYS A 28 -5.85 -13.25 1.49
CA LYS A 28 -5.71 -12.19 2.50
C LYS A 28 -4.65 -12.55 3.55
N ASN A 29 -3.40 -12.68 3.12
CA ASN A 29 -2.28 -13.00 4.00
C ASN A 29 -1.71 -11.73 4.68
N VAL A 30 -1.23 -11.84 5.92
CA VAL A 30 -0.67 -10.70 6.65
C VAL A 30 0.62 -10.20 5.98
N ILE A 31 0.62 -8.97 5.45
CA ILE A 31 1.82 -8.31 4.91
C ILE A 31 2.57 -7.59 6.02
N LYS A 32 3.79 -8.04 6.34
CA LYS A 32 4.71 -7.27 7.20
C LYS A 32 5.36 -6.14 6.40
N THR A 33 5.22 -4.92 6.89
CA THR A 33 5.81 -3.71 6.29
C THR A 33 6.40 -2.80 7.35
N TRP A 34 7.50 -2.13 7.01
CA TRP A 34 8.10 -1.07 7.82
C TRP A 34 7.85 0.32 7.22
N SER A 35 7.16 0.40 6.07
CA SER A 35 6.83 1.66 5.43
C SER A 35 5.69 2.36 6.17
N ARG A 36 6.08 3.22 7.12
CA ARG A 36 5.18 4.07 7.92
C ARG A 36 4.65 5.29 7.17
N ARG A 37 5.18 5.53 5.97
CA ARG A 37 4.90 6.70 5.13
C ARG A 37 3.85 6.43 4.04
N SER A 38 3.45 5.16 3.88
CA SER A 38 2.40 4.76 2.94
C SER A 38 1.02 5.12 3.50
N MET A 39 0.14 5.61 2.63
CA MET A 39 -1.27 5.84 2.93
C MET A 39 -2.09 4.61 2.51
N ILE A 40 -3.16 4.31 3.25
CA ILE A 40 -4.11 3.27 2.87
C ILE A 40 -4.91 3.76 1.67
N VAL A 41 -4.89 2.99 0.58
CA VAL A 41 -5.60 3.27 -0.68
C VAL A 41 -6.67 2.20 -0.92
N PRO A 42 -7.70 2.45 -1.76
CA PRO A 42 -8.76 1.47 -2.02
C PRO A 42 -8.28 0.09 -2.49
N ALA A 43 -7.12 0.02 -3.16
CA ALA A 43 -6.51 -1.25 -3.57
C ALA A 43 -6.04 -2.13 -2.39
N MET A 44 -6.03 -1.61 -1.16
CA MET A 44 -5.66 -2.34 0.06
C MET A 44 -6.87 -2.85 0.87
N LEU A 45 -8.10 -2.66 0.38
CA LEU A 45 -9.35 -3.13 1.01
C LEU A 45 -9.86 -4.40 0.31
#